data_AF-A0AAV4SE46-F1
#
_entry.id   AF-A0AAV4SE46-F1
#
_cell.length_a   1.000
_cell.length_b   1.000
_cell.length_c   1.000
_cell.angle_alpha   90.00
_cell.angle_beta   90.00
_cell.angle_gamma   90.00
#
_symmetry.space_group_name_H-M   'P 1'
#
loop_
_entity.id
_entity.type
_entity.pdbx_description
1 polymer ?
#
loop_
_entity_poly.entity_id
_entity_poly.type
_entity_poly.pdbx_seq_one_letter_code
_entity_poly.pdbx_strand_id
1 'polypeptide(L)'
;WMKDEMGEPECHPRRRTSALFQGAPASEGGAEGRRKYQCMVRNSIGETRIESTLVVTAPLQVTVLPQHQVLNTGEEATFTCNVTGYPVYTVAWTKDQRPVVASARAASVS
;
A
#
# COMPACT_ATOMS: atom_id res chain seq x y z
N TRP A 1 -2.73 -20.01 -72.45
CA TRP A 1 -3.00 -18.58 -72.68
C TRP A 1 -3.79 -18.09 -71.49
N MET A 2 -3.07 -17.47 -70.54
CA MET A 2 -3.49 -16.44 -69.57
C MET A 2 -4.69 -16.75 -68.65
N LYS A 3 -4.72 -16.45 -67.35
CA LYS A 3 -3.79 -15.89 -66.36
C LYS A 3 -4.63 -15.82 -65.06
N ASP A 4 -3.99 -16.01 -63.91
CA ASP A 4 -4.22 -15.30 -62.63
C ASP A 4 -5.67 -15.34 -62.06
N GLU A 5 -5.95 -15.68 -60.81
CA GLU A 5 -5.22 -15.33 -59.60
C GLU A 5 -5.89 -16.00 -58.39
N MET A 6 -5.08 -16.25 -57.37
CA MET A 6 -5.46 -16.82 -56.09
C MET A 6 -6.49 -15.91 -55.40
N GLY A 7 -7.67 -16.44 -55.11
CA GLY A 7 -8.53 -15.92 -54.06
C GLY A 7 -7.89 -16.25 -52.72
N GLU A 8 -6.96 -15.39 -52.30
CA GLU A 8 -6.29 -15.42 -51.02
C GLU A 8 -7.32 -15.56 -49.89
N PRO A 9 -7.12 -16.44 -48.88
CA PRO A 9 -7.86 -16.27 -47.64
C PRO A 9 -7.40 -14.94 -47.05
N GLU A 10 -8.22 -13.89 -47.21
CA GLU A 10 -8.06 -12.66 -46.45
C GLU A 10 -8.26 -13.01 -44.97
N CYS A 11 -7.16 -13.44 -44.34
CA CYS A 11 -7.04 -13.54 -42.92
C CYS A 11 -7.07 -12.10 -42.41
N HIS A 12 -8.28 -11.62 -42.05
CA HIS A 12 -8.50 -10.27 -41.56
C HIS A 12 -7.37 -9.86 -40.60
N PRO A 13 -6.77 -8.68 -40.82
CA PRO A 13 -5.48 -8.35 -40.25
C PRO A 13 -5.58 -8.39 -38.73
N ARG A 14 -4.83 -9.33 -38.13
CA ARG A 14 -4.47 -9.47 -36.72
C ARG A 14 -5.23 -8.50 -35.79
N ARG A 15 -6.15 -9.03 -34.99
CA ARG A 15 -6.69 -8.34 -33.81
C ARG A 15 -5.54 -8.01 -32.86
N ARG A 16 -4.92 -6.84 -33.06
CA ARG A 16 -3.89 -6.27 -32.19
C ARG A 16 -4.58 -5.75 -30.94
N THR A 17 -5.01 -6.66 -30.07
CA THR A 17 -5.37 -6.31 -28.70
C THR A 17 -4.08 -6.16 -27.92
N SER A 18 -3.74 -4.94 -27.52
CA SER A 18 -2.59 -4.69 -26.64
C SER A 18 -3.09 -4.44 -25.23
N ALA A 19 -2.51 -5.17 -24.26
CA ALA A 19 -2.72 -4.93 -22.84
C ALA A 19 -1.47 -4.27 -22.25
N LEU A 20 -1.66 -3.18 -21.50
CA LEU A 20 -0.61 -2.48 -20.78
C LEU A 20 -0.92 -2.56 -19.28
N PHE A 21 0.01 -3.14 -18.52
CA PHE A 21 -0.02 -3.14 -17.06
C PHE A 21 0.89 -2.05 -16.54
N GLN A 22 0.30 -1.04 -15.90
CA GLN A 22 1.04 0.09 -15.35
C GLN A 22 0.80 0.13 -13.84
N GLY A 23 1.88 0.09 -13.06
CA GLY A 23 1.80 0.53 -11.67
C GLY A 23 1.68 2.05 -11.66
N ALA A 24 0.83 2.60 -10.79
CA ALA A 24 0.87 4.03 -10.56
C ALA A 24 2.32 4.44 -10.19
N PRO A 25 2.81 5.62 -10.65
CA PRO A 25 4.03 6.17 -10.11
C PRO A 25 3.91 6.15 -8.59
N ALA A 26 4.99 5.82 -7.89
CA ALA A 26 5.00 5.90 -6.44
C ALA A 26 4.78 7.38 -6.10
N SER A 27 3.52 7.81 -5.98
CA SER A 27 3.19 9.07 -5.32
C SER A 27 3.83 8.93 -3.95
N GLU A 28 4.65 9.90 -3.57
CA GLU A 28 5.46 9.94 -2.34
C GLU A 28 4.64 9.84 -1.01
N GLY A 29 3.38 9.40 -1.07
CA GLY A 29 2.51 9.09 0.07
C GLY A 29 1.83 7.72 -0.03
N GLY A 30 2.28 6.81 -0.89
CA GLY A 30 1.84 5.43 -0.87
C GLY A 30 2.42 4.72 0.35
N ALA A 31 1.62 4.56 1.41
CA ALA A 31 2.03 3.83 2.61
C ALA A 31 2.66 2.49 2.21
N GLU A 32 3.85 2.20 2.75
CA GLU A 32 4.68 1.04 2.42
C GLU A 32 3.86 -0.25 2.49
N GLY A 33 3.43 -0.76 1.33
CA GLY A 33 2.54 -1.92 1.23
C GLY A 33 1.29 -1.70 0.36
N ARG A 34 0.80 -0.48 0.15
CA ARG A 34 -0.40 -0.23 -0.67
C ARG A 34 -0.05 0.42 -2.02
N ARG A 35 -0.40 -0.26 -3.12
CA ARG A 35 -0.13 0.24 -4.48
C ARG A 35 -1.31 0.04 -5.41
N LYS A 36 -1.61 1.04 -6.24
CA LYS A 36 -2.61 0.96 -7.31
C LYS A 36 -1.98 0.47 -8.62
N TYR A 37 -2.67 -0.44 -9.27
CA TYR A 37 -2.34 -0.98 -10.58
C TYR A 37 -3.49 -0.71 -11.54
N GLN A 38 -3.16 -0.34 -12.77
CA GLN A 38 -4.12 -0.15 -13.84
C GLN A 38 -3.76 -1.06 -15.01
N CYS A 39 -4.77 -1.78 -15.51
CA CYS A 39 -4.69 -2.51 -16.76
C CYS A 39 -5.50 -1.77 -17.81
N MET A 40 -4.86 -1.47 -18.93
CA MET A 40 -5.47 -0.79 -20.07
C MET A 40 -5.43 -1.72 -21.27
N VAL A 41 -6.61 -2.02 -21.82
CA VAL A 41 -6.78 -2.87 -23.01
C VAL A 41 -7.29 -2.01 -24.14
N ARG A 42 -6.55 -1.98 -25.25
CA ARG A 42 -6.90 -1.17 -26.43
C ARG A 42 -6.95 -2.03 -27.68
N ASN A 43 -7.95 -1.79 -28.52
CA ASN A 43 -8.05 -2.30 -29.89
C ASN A 43 -8.39 -1.15 -30.86
N SER A 44 -8.63 -1.46 -32.13
CA SER A 44 -8.97 -0.46 -33.16
C SER A 44 -10.33 0.20 -32.99
N ILE A 45 -11.20 -0.36 -32.14
CA ILE A 45 -12.58 0.11 -31.91
C ILE A 45 -12.65 0.96 -30.64
N GLY A 46 -11.80 0.70 -29.64
CA GLY A 46 -11.82 1.44 -28.39
C GLY A 46 -10.80 0.98 -27.36
N GLU A 47 -10.97 1.50 -26.15
CA GLU A 47 -10.10 1.27 -25.01
C GLU A 47 -10.95 1.00 -23.75
N THR A 48 -10.48 0.11 -22.88
CA THR A 48 -11.07 -0.16 -21.58
C THR A 48 -9.98 -0.18 -20.52
N ARG A 49 -10.30 0.33 -19.33
CA ARG A 49 -9.38 0.40 -18.20
C ARG A 49 -10.00 -0.26 -16.98
N ILE A 50 -9.20 -0.99 -16.23
CA ILE A 50 -9.56 -1.55 -14.93
C ILE A 50 -8.47 -1.20 -13.90
N GLU A 51 -8.89 -0.84 -12.70
CA GLU A 51 -8.00 -0.50 -11.60
C GLU A 51 -8.11 -1.55 -10.49
N SER A 52 -6.99 -1.88 -9.88
CA SER A 52 -6.91 -2.76 -8.71
C SER A 52 -5.91 -2.20 -7.71
N THR A 53 -6.17 -2.40 -6.42
CA THR A 53 -5.25 -2.01 -5.35
C THR A 53 -4.63 -3.25 -4.75
N LEU A 54 -3.31 -3.37 -4.85
CA LEU A 54 -2.54 -4.38 -4.14
C LEU A 54 -2.21 -3.85 -2.74
N VAL A 55 -2.41 -4.70 -1.74
CA VAL A 55 -2.00 -4.45 -0.36
C VAL A 55 -1.10 -5.59 0.09
N VAL A 56 0.18 -5.29 0.30
CA VAL A 56 1.18 -6.16 0.89
C VAL A 56 1.17 -5.91 2.39
N THR A 57 0.97 -6.97 3.17
CA THR A 57 0.92 -6.89 4.63
C THR A 57 2.17 -7.49 5.27
N ALA A 58 2.49 -7.00 6.46
CA ALA A 58 3.54 -7.52 7.31
C ALA A 58 3.06 -7.53 8.76
N PRO A 59 3.41 -8.55 9.57
CA PRO A 59 2.97 -8.63 10.96
C PRO A 59 3.45 -7.40 11.74
N LEU A 60 2.56 -6.87 12.60
CA LEU A 60 2.92 -5.75 13.47
C LEU A 60 3.87 -6.22 14.57
N GLN A 61 4.95 -5.47 14.77
CA GLN A 61 5.86 -5.66 15.90
C GLN A 61 6.01 -4.34 16.63
N VAL A 62 5.90 -4.40 17.97
CA VAL A 62 5.95 -3.23 18.85
C VAL A 62 7.14 -3.38 19.79
N THR A 63 7.97 -2.35 19.86
CA THR A 63 9.09 -2.28 20.79
C THR A 63 8.95 -1.01 21.63
N VAL A 64 8.93 -1.15 22.95
CA VAL A 64 8.88 -0.02 23.89
C VAL A 64 10.23 0.13 24.58
N LEU A 65 10.79 1.33 24.55
CA LEU A 65 12.09 1.66 25.13
C LEU A 65 12.00 2.89 26.05
N PRO A 66 12.68 2.91 27.20
CA PRO A 66 13.37 1.77 27.81
C PRO A 66 12.36 0.72 28.31
N GLN A 67 12.77 -0.55 28.43
CA GLN A 67 11.89 -1.59 29.00
C GLN A 67 11.61 -1.36 30.49
N HIS A 68 12.53 -0.71 31.19
CA HIS A 68 12.43 -0.39 32.60
C HIS A 68 13.18 0.90 32.89
N GLN A 69 12.59 1.76 33.73
CA GLN A 69 13.17 3.02 34.16
C GLN A 69 12.95 3.17 35.66
N VAL A 70 13.99 3.54 36.40
CA VAL A 70 13.90 3.90 37.82
C VAL A 70 14.18 5.38 37.93
N LEU A 71 13.28 6.10 38.58
CA LEU A 71 13.31 7.55 38.71
C LEU A 71 13.00 7.95 40.14
N ASN A 72 13.46 9.13 40.53
CA ASN A 72 13.08 9.74 41.79
C ASN A 72 11.69 10.38 41.69
N THR A 73 11.04 10.57 42.84
CA THR A 73 9.74 11.25 42.90
C THR A 73 9.84 12.66 42.33
N GLY A 74 8.96 12.97 41.37
CA GLY A 74 8.90 14.29 40.72
C GLY A 74 9.65 14.37 39.39
N GLU A 75 10.44 13.35 39.03
CA GLU A 75 11.06 13.25 37.71
C GLU A 75 10.07 12.74 36.65
N GLU A 76 10.35 13.08 35.38
CA GLU A 76 9.53 12.70 34.24
C GLU A 76 9.99 11.36 33.64
N ALA A 77 9.05 10.46 33.39
CA ALA A 77 9.31 9.19 32.70
C ALA A 77 8.92 9.31 31.22
N THR A 78 9.80 8.88 30.32
CA THR A 78 9.56 8.90 28.88
C THR A 78 9.77 7.52 28.30
N PHE A 79 8.73 7.02 27.62
CA PHE A 79 8.78 5.76 26.88
C PHE A 79 8.54 6.03 25.40
N THR A 80 9.37 5.43 24.55
CA THR A 80 9.25 5.49 23.10
C THR A 80 8.67 4.18 22.60
N CYS A 81 7.58 4.26 21.84
CA CYS A 81 6.97 3.11 21.16
C CYS A 81 7.38 3.12 19.69
N ASN A 82 8.12 2.10 19.26
CA ASN A 82 8.43 1.86 17.87
C ASN A 82 7.52 0.75 17.33
N VAL A 83 6.78 1.04 16.25
CA VAL A 83 5.87 0.11 15.59
C VAL A 83 6.38 -0.15 14.19
N THR A 84 6.56 -1.43 13.86
CA THR A 84 6.92 -1.88 12.51
C THR A 84 5.84 -2.80 11.96
N GLY A 85 5.81 -3.01 10.65
CA GLY A 85 4.78 -3.79 9.96
C GLY A 85 3.71 -2.94 9.30
N TYR A 86 2.76 -3.59 8.63
CA TYR A 86 1.71 -2.90 7.86
C TYR A 86 0.45 -3.78 7.70
N PRO A 87 -0.76 -3.21 7.81
CA PRO A 87 -1.08 -1.81 8.11
C PRO A 87 -1.11 -1.50 9.61
N VAL A 88 -0.68 -0.29 9.98
CA VAL A 88 -0.87 0.26 11.33
C VAL A 88 -2.14 1.12 11.30
N TYR A 89 -3.18 0.71 12.03
CA TYR A 89 -4.44 1.45 12.10
C TYR A 89 -4.48 2.44 13.27
N THR A 90 -4.12 1.96 14.46
CA THR A 90 -4.17 2.72 15.69
C THR A 90 -2.98 2.36 16.57
N VAL A 91 -2.41 3.38 17.22
CA VAL A 91 -1.40 3.22 18.28
C VAL A 91 -1.95 3.90 19.51
N ALA A 92 -2.01 3.18 20.63
CA ALA A 92 -2.55 3.68 21.88
C ALA A 92 -1.67 3.22 23.05
N TRP A 93 -1.49 4.10 24.03
CA TRP A 93 -0.76 3.79 25.24
C TRP A 93 -1.70 3.27 26.33
N THR A 94 -1.26 2.23 27.01
CA THR A 94 -1.96 1.69 28.17
C THR A 94 -1.01 1.52 29.35
N LYS A 95 -1.50 1.82 30.55
CA LYS A 95 -0.83 1.53 31.81
C LYS A 95 -1.70 0.58 32.61
N ASP A 96 -1.16 -0.56 33.02
CA ASP A 96 -1.87 -1.57 33.81
C ASP A 96 -3.23 -1.95 33.18
N GLN A 97 -3.23 -2.18 31.86
CA GLN A 97 -4.43 -2.48 31.05
C GLN A 97 -5.47 -1.35 30.95
N ARG A 98 -5.13 -0.12 31.35
CA ARG A 98 -6.01 1.05 31.25
C ARG A 98 -5.48 2.06 30.23
N PRO A 99 -6.34 2.64 29.38
CA PRO A 99 -5.92 3.69 28.45
C PRO A 99 -5.29 4.88 29.17
N VAL A 100 -4.16 5.35 28.65
CA VAL A 100 -3.57 6.61 29.10
C VAL A 100 -4.28 7.75 28.37
N VAL A 101 -4.98 8.59 29.14
CA VAL A 101 -5.64 9.80 28.62
C VAL A 101 -4.76 11.01 28.93
N ALA A 102 -4.65 11.93 27.97
CA ALA A 102 -3.89 13.15 28.15
C ALA A 102 -4.39 13.94 29.37
N SER A 103 -3.48 14.28 30.27
CA SER A 103 -3.73 14.99 31.52
C SER A 103 -2.47 15.75 31.95
N ALA A 104 -2.55 16.50 33.04
CA ALA A 104 -1.37 17.15 33.63
C ALA A 104 -0.27 16.17 34.09
N ARG A 105 -0.55 14.86 34.16
CA ARG A 105 0.38 13.83 34.69
C ARG A 105 0.85 12.83 33.63
N ALA A 106 0.18 12.75 32.50
CA ALA A 106 0.49 11.78 31.46
C ALA A 106 0.00 12.29 30.11
N ALA A 107 0.85 12.20 29.10
CA ALA A 107 0.53 12.52 27.72
C ALA A 107 1.13 11.44 26.81
N SER A 108 0.43 11.10 25.74
CA SER A 108 0.95 10.30 24.65
C SER A 108 1.10 11.20 23.43
N VAL A 109 2.28 11.20 22.83
CA VAL A 109 2.55 11.87 21.55
C VAL A 109 2.76 10.78 20.50
N SER A 110 2.10 10.92 19.35
CA SER A 110 2.19 10.00 18.21
C SER A 110 3.04 10.60 17.10
#